data_AF-A0A1Q6UE90-F1
#
_entry.id   AF-A0A1Q6UE90-F1
#
_cell.length_a   1.000
_cell.length_b   1.000
_cell.length_c   1.000
_cell.angle_alpha   90.00
_cell.angle_beta   90.00
_cell.angle_gamma   90.00
#
_symmetry.space_group_name_H-M   'P 1'
#
loop_
_entity.id
_entity.type
_entity.pdbx_description
1 polymer ?
#
loop_
_entity_poly.entity_id
_entity_poly.type
_entity_poly.pdbx_seq_one_letter_code
_entity_poly.pdbx_strand_id
1 'polypeptide(L)'
;MGKMTEKDLYERALRVWGKQPQMLQAIEEMSELTKEILKNVARGKDNLNELIEEAADVEIMLGQLKCCYGIERQVADYKSGKLKMIEQRLDEWEEKAKKEER
;
A
#
# COMPACT_ATOMS: atom_id res chain seq x y z
N MET A 1 -25.23 -10.70 15.53
CA MET A 1 -23.81 -10.34 15.68
C MET A 1 -23.50 -9.26 14.64
N GLY A 2 -22.95 -8.12 15.04
CA GLY A 2 -22.45 -7.13 14.07
C GLY A 2 -21.32 -7.73 13.23
N LYS A 3 -21.20 -7.30 11.95
CA LYS A 3 -20.09 -7.72 11.09
C LYS A 3 -18.77 -7.25 11.71
N MET A 4 -17.79 -8.15 11.80
CA MET A 4 -16.41 -7.82 12.14
C MET A 4 -15.84 -6.88 11.08
N THR A 5 -15.25 -5.76 11.49
CA THR A 5 -14.53 -4.85 10.58
C THR A 5 -13.06 -5.27 10.44
N GLU A 6 -12.36 -4.77 9.41
CA GLU A 6 -10.91 -4.94 9.27
C GLU A 6 -10.16 -4.43 10.50
N LYS A 7 -10.60 -3.29 11.04
CA LYS A 7 -10.01 -2.71 12.25
C LYS A 7 -10.13 -3.63 13.45
N ASP A 8 -11.31 -4.25 13.66
CA ASP A 8 -11.51 -5.21 14.75
C ASP A 8 -10.57 -6.42 14.60
N LEU A 9 -10.34 -6.86 13.37
CA LEU A 9 -9.41 -7.93 13.01
C LEU A 9 -7.96 -7.55 13.31
N TYR A 10 -7.52 -6.35 12.92
CA TYR A 10 -6.16 -5.87 13.17
C TYR A 10 -5.90 -5.63 14.66
N GLU A 11 -6.88 -5.08 15.38
CA GLU A 11 -6.79 -4.96 16.84
C GLU A 11 -6.72 -6.33 17.52
N ARG A 12 -7.44 -7.34 16.99
CA ARG A 12 -7.32 -8.72 17.46
C ARG A 12 -5.94 -9.31 17.15
N ALA A 13 -5.41 -9.12 15.95
CA ALA A 13 -4.07 -9.57 15.57
C ALA A 13 -3.01 -8.97 16.52
N LEU A 14 -3.11 -7.68 16.82
CA LEU A 14 -2.24 -7.01 17.78
C LEU A 14 -2.33 -7.59 19.19
N ARG A 15 -3.53 -7.92 19.67
CA ARG A 15 -3.71 -8.57 20.98
C ARG A 15 -3.13 -9.99 21.03
N VAL A 16 -3.22 -10.74 19.93
CA VAL A 16 -2.84 -12.18 19.90
C VAL A 16 -1.36 -12.37 19.58
N TRP A 17 -0.83 -11.66 18.58
CA TRP A 17 0.52 -11.85 18.07
C TRP A 17 1.50 -10.77 18.52
N GLY A 18 1.00 -9.64 19.02
CA GLY A 18 1.84 -8.51 19.40
C GLY A 18 2.43 -7.76 18.20
N LYS A 19 3.13 -6.67 18.49
CA LYS A 19 3.56 -5.70 17.48
C LYS A 19 4.73 -6.19 16.60
N GLN A 20 5.72 -6.82 17.20
CA GLN A 20 6.96 -7.17 16.48
C GLN A 20 6.74 -8.19 15.34
N PRO A 21 5.99 -9.30 15.53
CA PRO A 21 5.71 -10.22 14.42
C PRO A 21 4.99 -9.56 13.25
N GLN A 22 4.02 -8.68 13.51
CA GLN A 22 3.32 -7.95 12.45
C GLN A 22 4.25 -7.00 11.67
N MET A 23 5.24 -6.38 12.33
CA MET A 23 6.23 -5.55 11.63
C MET A 23 7.15 -6.38 10.73
N LEU A 24 7.54 -7.57 11.18
CA LEU A 24 8.36 -8.49 10.39
C LEU A 24 7.57 -9.00 9.19
N GLN A 25 6.31 -9.40 9.39
CA GLN A 25 5.43 -9.80 8.30
C GLN A 25 5.26 -8.69 7.26
N ALA A 26 5.07 -7.43 7.69
CA ALA A 26 4.95 -6.31 6.76
C ALA A 26 6.21 -6.14 5.88
N ILE A 27 7.41 -6.39 6.44
CA ILE A 27 8.67 -6.37 5.67
C ILE A 27 8.70 -7.50 4.64
N GLU A 28 8.23 -8.69 5.02
CA GLU A 28 8.14 -9.86 4.14
C GLU A 28 7.23 -9.56 2.95
N GLU A 29 5.96 -9.18 3.18
CA GLU A 29 5.00 -8.89 2.09
C GLU A 29 5.49 -7.76 1.16
N MET A 30 6.08 -6.70 1.72
CA MET A 30 6.67 -5.63 0.90
C MET A 30 7.83 -6.14 0.03
N SER A 31 8.60 -7.11 0.52
CA SER A 31 9.70 -7.72 -0.25
C SER A 31 9.18 -8.65 -1.35
N GLU A 32 8.09 -9.36 -1.08
CA GLU A 32 7.44 -10.25 -2.03
C GLU A 32 6.78 -9.46 -3.18
N LEU A 33 6.03 -8.41 -2.87
CA LEU A 33 5.49 -7.49 -3.87
C LEU A 33 6.61 -6.84 -4.71
N THR A 34 7.70 -6.41 -4.07
CA THR A 34 8.87 -5.84 -4.78
C THR A 34 9.45 -6.85 -5.79
N LYS A 35 9.56 -8.12 -5.39
CA LYS A 35 10.04 -9.23 -6.22
C LYS A 35 9.12 -9.46 -7.42
N GLU A 36 7.80 -9.45 -7.23
CA GLU A 36 6.84 -9.64 -8.32
C GLU A 36 6.79 -8.46 -9.29
N ILE A 37 6.87 -7.22 -8.80
CA ILE A 37 7.00 -6.02 -9.66
C ILE A 37 8.27 -6.11 -10.51
N LEU A 38 9.40 -6.53 -9.93
CA LEU A 38 10.65 -6.66 -10.67
C LEU A 38 10.57 -7.74 -11.76
N LYS A 39 9.93 -8.87 -11.47
CA LYS A 39 9.68 -9.92 -12.48
C LYS A 39 8.81 -9.39 -13.62
N ASN A 40 7.78 -8.62 -13.32
CA ASN A 40 6.89 -8.05 -14.33
C ASN A 40 7.64 -7.02 -15.20
N VAL A 41 8.18 -5.97 -14.58
CA VAL A 41 8.74 -4.81 -15.29
C VAL A 41 10.08 -5.12 -15.96
N ALA A 42 11.00 -5.80 -15.29
CA ALA A 42 12.35 -6.01 -15.80
C ALA A 42 12.52 -7.30 -16.62
N ARG A 43 11.60 -8.27 -16.47
CA ARG A 43 11.71 -9.59 -17.13
C ARG A 43 10.51 -9.94 -18.00
N GLY A 44 9.51 -9.05 -18.10
CA GLY A 44 8.31 -9.25 -18.92
C GLY A 44 7.50 -10.49 -18.52
N LYS A 45 7.51 -10.85 -17.24
CA LYS A 45 6.75 -12.01 -16.75
C LYS A 45 5.26 -11.68 -16.69
N ASP A 46 4.45 -12.65 -17.09
CA ASP A 46 3.00 -12.64 -16.89
C ASP A 46 2.68 -13.27 -15.53
N ASN A 47 2.82 -12.46 -14.48
CA ASN A 47 2.64 -12.83 -13.06
C ASN A 47 1.58 -11.93 -12.40
N LEU A 48 0.48 -11.68 -13.11
CA LEU A 48 -0.59 -10.78 -12.64
C LEU A 48 -1.27 -11.30 -11.38
N ASN A 49 -1.46 -12.62 -11.25
CA ASN A 49 -2.11 -13.20 -10.07
C ASN A 49 -1.25 -12.98 -8.82
N GLU A 50 0.06 -13.18 -8.93
CA GLU A 50 1.02 -12.93 -7.87
C GLU A 50 1.05 -11.43 -7.52
N LEU A 51 1.02 -10.53 -8.50
CA LEU A 51 0.91 -9.09 -8.22
C LEU A 51 -0.36 -8.71 -7.44
N ILE A 52 -1.49 -9.37 -7.72
CA ILE A 52 -2.76 -9.12 -7.02
C ILE A 52 -2.67 -9.61 -5.57
N GLU A 53 -2.17 -10.82 -5.36
CA GLU A 53 -2.01 -11.44 -4.04
C GLU A 53 -1.09 -10.60 -3.15
N GLU A 54 0.12 -10.31 -3.62
CA GLU A 54 1.14 -9.60 -2.85
C GLU A 54 0.75 -8.13 -2.59
N ALA A 55 -0.03 -7.52 -3.49
CA ALA A 55 -0.58 -6.19 -3.26
C ALA A 55 -1.62 -6.20 -2.16
N ALA A 56 -2.51 -7.20 -2.13
CA ALA A 56 -3.52 -7.35 -1.08
C ALA A 56 -2.86 -7.62 0.27
N ASP A 57 -1.82 -8.45 0.32
CA ASP A 57 -1.08 -8.73 1.55
C ASP A 57 -0.37 -7.50 2.08
N VAL A 58 0.25 -6.68 1.21
CA VAL A 58 0.81 -5.38 1.59
C VAL A 58 -0.27 -4.41 2.11
N GLU A 59 -1.45 -4.36 1.50
CA GLU A 59 -2.56 -3.51 1.98
C GLU A 59 -3.01 -3.92 3.39
N ILE A 60 -3.17 -5.22 3.64
CA ILE A 60 -3.52 -5.77 4.96
C ILE A 60 -2.43 -5.43 5.98
N MET A 61 -1.17 -5.70 5.65
CA MET A 61 -0.06 -5.47 6.58
C MET A 61 0.19 -3.99 6.83
N LEU A 62 -0.05 -3.12 5.86
CA LEU A 62 -0.04 -1.67 6.08
C LEU A 62 -1.19 -1.24 7.02
N GLY A 63 -2.36 -1.86 6.92
CA GLY A 63 -3.46 -1.69 7.87
C GLY A 63 -3.08 -2.07 9.30
N GLN A 64 -2.51 -3.26 9.47
CA GLN A 64 -2.00 -3.75 10.77
C GLN A 64 -0.88 -2.86 11.32
N LEU A 65 0.04 -2.40 10.48
CA LEU A 65 1.12 -1.50 10.88
C LEU A 65 0.55 -0.17 11.41
N LYS A 66 -0.40 0.44 10.72
CA LYS A 66 -1.07 1.67 11.19
C LYS A 66 -1.78 1.44 12.52
N CYS A 67 -2.43 0.29 12.71
CA CYS A 67 -3.04 -0.11 13.98
C CYS A 67 -2.00 -0.25 15.11
N CYS A 68 -0.87 -0.95 14.85
CA CYS A 68 0.24 -1.15 15.79
C CYS A 68 0.86 0.15 16.33
N TYR A 69 0.78 1.24 15.58
CA TYR A 69 1.33 2.54 15.96
C TYR A 69 0.26 3.58 16.32
N GLY A 70 -1.02 3.30 16.09
CA GLY A 70 -2.09 4.28 16.28
C GLY A 70 -1.96 5.51 15.36
N ILE A 71 -1.50 5.29 14.11
CA ILE A 71 -1.16 6.38 13.16
C ILE A 71 -2.11 6.48 11.96
N GLU A 72 -3.26 5.78 12.00
CA GLU A 72 -4.22 5.72 10.89
C GLU A 72 -4.60 7.11 10.36
N ARG A 73 -4.96 8.02 11.28
CA ARG A 73 -5.38 9.39 10.94
C ARG A 73 -4.24 10.19 10.33
N GLN A 74 -3.06 10.16 10.95
CA GLN A 74 -1.88 10.91 10.51
C GLN A 74 -1.44 10.46 9.11
N VAL A 75 -1.48 9.15 8.84
CA VAL A 75 -1.19 8.60 7.51
C VAL A 75 -2.24 9.05 6.50
N ALA A 76 -3.52 9.02 6.84
CA ALA A 76 -4.59 9.48 5.95
C ALA A 76 -4.47 10.97 5.60
N ASP A 77 -4.23 11.83 6.60
CA ASP A 77 -4.04 13.27 6.43
C ASP A 77 -2.84 13.56 5.52
N TYR A 78 -1.71 12.89 5.77
CA TYR A 78 -0.50 13.05 4.97
C TYR A 78 -0.65 12.50 3.54
N LYS A 79 -1.36 11.37 3.37
CA LYS A 79 -1.69 10.78 2.06
C LYS A 79 -2.52 11.75 1.22
N SER A 80 -3.56 12.36 1.81
CA SER A 80 -4.40 13.35 1.12
C SER A 80 -3.60 14.53 0.57
N GLY A 81 -2.70 15.10 1.38
CA GLY A 81 -1.80 16.16 0.92
C GLY A 81 -0.88 15.73 -0.22
N LYS A 82 -0.31 14.52 -0.13
CA LYS A 82 0.55 13.97 -1.20
C LYS A 82 -0.20 13.72 -2.51
N LEU A 83 -1.44 13.24 -2.45
CA LEU A 83 -2.24 13.00 -3.65
C LEU A 83 -2.54 14.30 -4.41
N LYS A 84 -2.86 15.40 -3.71
CA LYS A 84 -3.03 16.72 -4.34
C LYS A 84 -1.77 17.20 -5.06
N MET A 85 -0.59 16.94 -4.48
CA MET A 85 0.68 17.28 -5.14
C MET A 85 0.93 16.43 -6.38
N ILE A 86 0.52 15.16 -6.38
CA ILE A 86 0.62 14.28 -7.56
C ILE A 86 -0.31 14.77 -8.65
N GLU A 87 -1.58 15.07 -8.32
CA GLU A 87 -2.57 15.63 -9.24
C GLU A 87 -2.05 16.88 -9.94
N GLN A 88 -1.57 17.87 -9.18
CA GLN A 88 -0.99 19.09 -9.75
C GLN A 88 0.18 18.80 -10.71
N ARG A 89 1.07 17.84 -10.37
CA ARG A 89 2.21 17.49 -11.24
C ARG A 89 1.76 16.83 -12.53
N LEU A 90 0.70 16.04 -12.50
CA LEU A 90 0.12 15.42 -13.69
C LEU A 90 -0.46 16.50 -14.60
N ASP A 91 -1.23 17.45 -14.07
CA ASP A 91 -1.77 18.58 -14.84
C ASP A 91 -0.66 19.38 -15.54
N GLU A 92 0.43 19.67 -14.82
CA GLU A 92 1.59 20.37 -15.38
C GLU A 92 2.28 19.59 -16.51
N TRP A 93 2.32 18.26 -16.42
CA TRP A 93 2.88 17.40 -17.46
C TRP A 93 1.98 17.34 -18.69
N GLU A 94 0.67 17.20 -18.51
CA GLU A 94 -0.29 17.18 -19.61
C GLU A 94 -0.30 18.51 -20.37
N GLU A 95 -0.24 19.65 -19.68
CA GLU A 95 -0.17 20.96 -20.32
C GLU A 95 1.14 21.20 -21.08
N LYS A 96 2.25 20.59 -20.65
CA LYS A 96 3.51 20.61 -21.41
C LYS A 96 3.42 19.75 -22.66
N ALA A 97 2.94 18.52 -22.55
CA ALA A 97 2.79 17.61 -23.69
C ALA A 97 1.94 18.24 -24.80
N LYS A 98 0.81 18.88 -24.46
CA LYS A 98 -0.07 19.59 -25.41
C LYS A 98 0.61 20.77 -26.13
N LYS A 99 1.64 21.38 -25.54
CA LYS A 99 2.40 22.49 -26.15
C LYS A 99 3.51 22.00 -27.07
N GLU A 100 4.08 20.84 -26.79
CA GLU A 100 5.13 20.21 -27.61
C GLU A 100 4.56 19.55 -28.88
N GLU A 101 3.27 19.17 -28.86
CA GLU A 101 2.54 18.63 -30.01
C GLU A 101 1.99 19.71 -30.97
N ARG A 102 2.12 21.01 -30.65
CA ARG A 102 1.64 22.14 -31.46
C ARG A 102 2.79 22.87 -32.17
#